data_AF-A0A401MSK4-F1
#
_entry.id   AF-A0A401MSK4-F1
#
_cell.length_a   1.000
_cell.length_b   1.000
_cell.length_c   1.000
_cell.angle_alpha   90.00
_cell.angle_beta   90.00
_cell.angle_gamma   90.00
#
_symmetry.space_group_name_H-M   'P 1'
#
loop_
_entity.id
_entity.type
_entity.pdbx_description
1 polymer ?
#
loop_
_entity_poly.entity_id
_entity_poly.type
_entity_poly.pdbx_seq_one_letter_code
_entity_poly.pdbx_strand_id
1 'polypeptide(L)'
;MTATWKLNQTVDGAARVWVHLPDHGAQTKYAEYKVATKYGTKTRVVSQPGSGNRWVSIGAFMFDAAPVVNLSTITRDGTGDQDVAFDAIAVQPISGRYVKDTVEAIAFFDEDQNVDTDPASTMFFDTPFKDRQSLYDWGIKTSKAVLDLPTCIDSPSTGCVKPETKAAMGTWNTWIRESGTHPTEHPDGKSIPAWMHYSNRYQDRPGGTKPSYFDTNDSTYKIKSKATVSYIAADDGTVIEGSEDVDYDSRTADTHLPDFVMDTFKAIQRDYGIAPPDLNYSAVDLNEHDGRTVTTDTNTSGIIPGRAYAPVGHKPGITNTSGYAASGADGKCVAATYTAGGSIGYRPMLGVSKVDSEVAAWRGRASTSGTVVPQAVRSLMGEIYNAFFKTGVTGSIFTQSPPIWQELNFISCSDGKIRKRYSENSSSAILRSSFMPNQYLYRNGESMKLDGGMVMSSEPVITGDFQSFSRVAAVNGNDTPYGYCDQLSGHGGNPWGIDLSDGPGVNRAGKTCFDLSSGDSAYNVG
;
A
#
# COMPACT_ATOMS: atom_id res chain seq x y z
N MET A 1 26.96 18.26 17.37
CA MET A 1 27.45 17.73 18.66
C MET A 1 26.29 17.02 19.35
N THR A 2 26.54 16.16 20.33
CA THR A 2 25.48 15.47 21.08
C THR A 2 25.89 15.37 22.53
N ALA A 3 24.95 15.49 23.47
CA ALA A 3 25.21 15.07 24.85
C ALA A 3 24.68 13.66 25.06
N THR A 4 25.40 12.88 25.86
CA THR A 4 25.02 11.52 26.21
C THR A 4 25.12 11.34 27.70
N TRP A 5 24.00 11.04 28.34
CA TRP A 5 23.96 10.58 29.73
C TRP A 5 23.94 9.06 29.75
N LYS A 6 24.93 8.46 30.43
CA LYS A 6 24.98 7.03 30.73
C LYS A 6 24.87 6.87 32.23
N LEU A 7 23.74 6.33 32.71
CA LEU A 7 23.58 6.05 34.13
C LEU A 7 24.43 4.84 34.50
N ASN A 8 24.80 4.74 35.78
CA ASN A 8 25.62 3.66 36.31
C ASN A 8 24.81 2.60 37.08
N GLN A 9 23.49 2.79 37.20
CA GLN A 9 22.57 1.85 37.82
C GLN A 9 21.72 1.18 36.75
N THR A 10 21.67 -0.15 36.79
CA THR A 10 20.79 -0.94 35.93
C THR A 10 19.34 -0.71 36.33
N VAL A 11 18.48 -0.56 35.32
CA VAL A 11 17.03 -0.61 35.47
C VAL A 11 16.54 -1.80 34.64
N ASP A 12 15.86 -2.74 35.29
CA ASP A 12 15.19 -3.87 34.63
C ASP A 12 13.69 -3.75 34.87
N GLY A 13 12.96 -3.24 33.89
CA GLY A 13 11.55 -2.91 33.99
C GLY A 13 11.18 -1.52 33.49
N ALA A 14 9.96 -1.09 33.82
CA ALA A 14 9.44 0.22 33.45
C ALA A 14 10.11 1.33 34.26
N ALA A 15 10.49 2.42 33.59
CA ALA A 15 10.92 3.64 34.27
C ALA A 15 10.55 4.90 33.48
N ARG A 16 10.21 5.96 34.22
CA ARG A 16 10.01 7.30 33.68
C ARG A 16 11.34 8.03 33.58
N VAL A 17 11.58 8.66 32.43
CA VAL A 17 12.76 9.49 32.20
C VAL A 17 12.37 10.96 32.32
N TRP A 18 13.10 11.68 33.15
CA TRP A 18 12.96 13.10 33.37
C TRP A 18 14.20 13.83 32.87
N VAL A 19 14.01 15.02 32.33
CA VAL A 19 15.10 15.94 31.96
C VAL A 19 14.91 17.25 32.72
N HIS A 20 16.00 17.78 33.26
CA HIS A 20 15.98 19.10 33.88
C HIS A 20 16.17 20.15 32.79
N LEU A 21 15.28 21.13 32.73
CA LEU A 21 15.33 22.24 31.79
C LEU A 21 15.54 23.54 32.57
N PRO A 22 16.64 24.27 32.29
CA PRO A 22 16.89 25.56 32.92
C PRO A 22 15.92 26.63 32.40
N ASP A 23 15.81 27.74 33.15
CA ASP A 23 15.03 28.91 32.78
C ASP A 23 15.71 29.84 31.74
N HIS A 24 17.00 29.61 31.46
CA HIS A 24 17.79 30.38 30.52
C HIS A 24 18.50 29.47 29.50
N GLY A 25 18.71 29.95 28.28
CA GLY A 25 19.43 29.21 27.21
C GLY A 25 18.69 27.99 26.63
N ALA A 26 17.45 27.75 27.04
CA ALA A 26 16.61 26.63 26.63
C ALA A 26 15.58 27.09 25.57
N GLN A 27 16.02 27.32 24.33
CA GLN A 27 15.25 28.09 23.35
C GLN A 27 14.56 27.22 22.28
N THR A 28 15.13 26.06 21.94
CA THR A 28 14.53 25.22 20.88
C THR A 28 13.21 24.58 21.30
N LYS A 29 12.23 24.61 20.40
CA LYS A 29 10.95 23.89 20.57
C LYS A 29 11.04 22.42 20.17
N TYR A 30 12.17 21.99 19.61
CA TYR A 30 12.32 20.71 18.92
C TYR A 30 13.54 19.91 19.41
N ALA A 31 13.89 20.01 20.70
CA ALA A 31 15.00 19.24 21.27
C ALA A 31 14.74 17.74 21.17
N GLU A 32 15.60 17.02 20.46
CA GLU A 32 15.44 15.59 20.17
C GLU A 32 16.25 14.72 21.14
N TYR A 33 15.54 14.03 22.03
CA TYR A 33 16.09 13.03 22.94
C TYR A 33 15.95 11.62 22.36
N LYS A 34 17.03 10.84 22.37
CA LYS A 34 17.06 9.42 22.00
C LYS A 34 17.34 8.57 23.22
N VAL A 35 16.35 7.79 23.64
CA VAL A 35 16.41 6.89 24.80
C VAL A 35 16.67 5.47 24.31
N ALA A 36 17.77 4.86 24.76
CA ALA A 36 18.01 3.43 24.51
C ALA A 36 17.11 2.61 25.45
N THR A 37 16.21 1.81 24.87
CA THR A 37 15.26 0.97 25.60
C THR A 37 15.51 -0.50 25.29
N LYS A 38 14.89 -1.40 26.07
CA LYS A 38 14.85 -2.84 25.81
C LYS A 38 14.39 -3.20 24.39
N TYR A 39 13.54 -2.36 23.78
CA TYR A 39 12.95 -2.58 22.46
C TYR A 39 13.55 -1.67 21.37
N GLY A 40 14.78 -1.22 21.58
CA GLY A 40 15.49 -0.32 20.67
C GLY A 40 15.44 1.15 21.09
N THR A 41 15.95 2.04 20.25
CA THR A 41 16.01 3.46 20.56
C THR A 41 14.67 4.15 20.29
N LYS A 42 14.17 4.92 21.25
CA LYS A 42 12.97 5.75 21.12
C LYS A 42 13.34 7.23 21.09
N THR A 43 12.74 7.96 20.16
CA THR A 43 12.95 9.40 20.00
C THR A 43 11.80 10.18 20.64
N ARG A 44 12.14 11.27 21.34
CA ARG A 44 11.20 12.18 21.99
C ARG A 44 11.60 13.62 21.70
N VAL A 45 10.66 14.40 21.20
CA VAL A 45 10.84 15.82 20.91
C VAL A 45 10.22 16.62 22.05
N VAL A 46 11.02 17.49 22.67
CA VAL A 46 10.61 18.28 23.83
C VAL A 46 10.79 19.75 23.53
N SER A 47 9.77 20.56 23.83
CA SER A 47 9.91 22.01 23.82
C SER A 47 10.68 22.45 25.07
N GLN A 48 11.87 23.03 24.86
CA GLN A 48 12.72 23.52 25.94
C GLN A 48 12.31 24.89 26.51
N PRO A 49 11.69 25.82 25.76
CA PRO A 49 11.17 27.05 26.32
C PRO A 49 10.18 26.83 27.46
N GLY A 50 10.30 27.64 28.51
CA GLY A 50 9.38 27.66 29.64
C GLY A 50 9.85 28.62 30.73
N SER A 51 9.06 28.74 31.80
CA SER A 51 9.38 29.57 32.95
C SER A 51 10.00 28.73 34.08
N GLY A 52 11.13 29.17 34.61
CA GLY A 52 11.77 28.55 35.78
C GLY A 52 12.50 27.23 35.46
N ASN A 53 13.39 26.87 36.37
CA ASN A 53 14.04 25.56 36.42
C ASN A 53 12.99 24.48 36.71
N ARG A 54 12.94 23.43 35.88
CA ARG A 54 11.88 22.42 35.98
C ARG A 54 12.32 21.05 35.50
N TRP A 55 11.73 20.02 36.08
CA TRP A 55 11.82 18.66 35.56
C TRP A 55 10.67 18.39 34.59
N VAL A 56 11.00 17.92 33.39
CA VAL A 56 10.03 17.53 32.37
C VAL A 56 10.15 16.04 32.11
N SER A 57 9.04 15.31 32.19
CA SER A 57 8.99 13.91 31.78
C SER A 57 9.08 13.86 30.25
N ILE A 58 10.00 13.07 29.73
CA ILE A 58 10.09 12.81 28.27
C ILE A 58 9.42 11.50 27.89
N GLY A 59 8.86 10.79 28.87
CA GLY A 59 8.13 9.54 28.68
C GLY A 59 8.53 8.46 29.67
N ALA A 60 7.86 7.31 29.57
CA ALA A 60 8.25 6.11 30.28
C ALA A 60 8.57 4.97 29.30
N PHE A 61 9.59 4.20 29.65
CA PHE A 61 10.19 3.19 28.77
C PHE A 61 10.51 1.92 29.54
N MET A 62 10.65 0.82 28.80
CA MET A 62 11.16 -0.44 29.34
C MET A 62 12.68 -0.50 29.18
N PHE A 63 13.37 -0.79 30.27
CA PHE A 63 14.81 -0.99 30.30
C PHE A 63 15.14 -2.43 30.73
N ASP A 64 16.31 -2.91 30.33
CA ASP A 64 16.93 -4.19 30.73
C ASP A 64 18.43 -4.02 31.00
N ALA A 65 18.88 -2.76 31.10
CA ALA A 65 20.26 -2.34 31.23
C ALA A 65 20.34 -0.96 31.91
N ALA A 66 21.56 -0.46 32.12
CA ALA A 66 21.75 0.91 32.59
C ALA A 66 21.25 1.91 31.53
N PRO A 67 20.32 2.84 31.88
CA PRO A 67 19.73 3.75 30.92
C PRO A 67 20.75 4.64 30.20
N VAL A 68 20.56 4.80 28.89
CA VAL A 68 21.34 5.72 28.05
C VAL A 68 20.38 6.67 27.34
N VAL A 69 20.62 7.97 27.50
CA VAL A 69 19.86 9.04 26.85
C VAL A 69 20.82 9.94 26.10
N ASN A 70 20.48 10.26 24.85
CA ASN A 70 21.24 11.19 24.02
C ASN A 70 20.37 12.40 23.69
N LEU A 71 20.95 13.58 23.61
CA LEU A 71 20.30 14.79 23.11
C LEU A 71 21.08 15.30 21.88
N SER A 72 20.37 15.48 20.76
CA SER A 72 20.91 16.04 19.53
C SER A 72 21.01 17.57 19.61
N THR A 73 22.11 18.16 19.12
CA THR A 73 22.17 19.62 18.85
C THR A 73 21.57 19.98 17.49
N ILE A 74 21.12 18.99 16.71
CA ILE A 74 20.51 19.20 15.39
C ILE A 74 19.02 18.96 15.56
N THR A 75 18.22 19.99 15.25
CA THR A 75 16.76 19.95 15.25
C THR A 75 16.25 20.10 13.82
N ARG A 76 14.99 19.70 13.58
CA ARG A 76 14.38 19.74 12.23
C ARG A 76 14.33 21.14 11.62
N ASP A 77 14.20 22.16 12.47
CA ASP A 77 14.17 23.59 12.12
C ASP A 77 15.53 24.28 12.27
N GLY A 78 16.59 23.52 12.59
CA GLY A 78 17.85 24.08 13.04
C GLY A 78 18.59 24.88 11.98
N THR A 79 18.58 26.21 12.12
CA THR A 79 19.47 27.16 11.40
C THR A 79 20.73 27.50 12.20
N GLY A 80 20.80 27.08 13.47
CA GLY A 80 21.86 27.40 14.41
C GLY A 80 21.58 28.63 15.30
N ASP A 81 20.41 29.27 15.17
CA ASP A 81 20.06 30.51 15.88
C ASP A 81 19.37 30.29 17.24
N GLN A 82 19.02 29.05 17.58
CA GLN A 82 18.35 28.70 18.83
C GLN A 82 19.23 27.79 19.68
N ASP A 83 19.37 28.13 20.95
CA ASP A 83 20.13 27.32 21.90
C ASP A 83 19.38 26.04 22.30
N VAL A 84 20.12 24.93 22.35
CA VAL A 84 19.70 23.66 22.95
C VAL A 84 20.33 23.56 24.33
N ALA A 85 19.50 23.52 25.38
CA ALA A 85 19.98 23.41 26.75
C ALA A 85 20.32 21.98 27.14
N PHE A 86 21.39 21.83 27.92
CA PHE A 86 21.86 20.57 28.50
C PHE A 86 22.03 20.76 30.01
N ASP A 87 21.48 19.86 30.80
CA ASP A 87 21.68 19.89 32.25
C ASP A 87 21.73 18.46 32.81
N ALA A 88 20.65 18.00 33.43
CA ALA A 88 20.58 16.72 34.12
C ALA A 88 19.45 15.84 33.59
N ILE A 89 19.58 14.53 33.81
CA ILE A 89 18.49 13.57 33.64
C ILE A 89 18.27 12.78 34.93
N ALA A 90 17.05 12.31 35.12
CA ALA A 90 16.71 11.36 36.18
C ALA A 90 15.90 10.20 35.59
N VAL A 91 16.15 9.00 36.11
CA VAL A 91 15.36 7.81 35.75
C VAL A 91 14.68 7.31 37.01
N GLN A 92 13.35 7.27 36.96
CA GLN A 92 12.50 6.88 38.07
C GLN A 92 11.85 5.52 37.73
N PRO A 93 12.27 4.41 38.34
CA PRO A 93 11.56 3.14 38.23
C PRO A 93 10.08 3.28 38.61
N ILE A 94 9.20 2.62 37.88
CA ILE A 94 7.76 2.62 38.10
C ILE A 94 7.20 1.19 37.99
N SER A 95 6.06 0.93 38.66
CA SER A 95 5.29 -0.30 38.43
C SER A 95 4.49 -0.16 37.14
N GLY A 96 4.43 -1.23 36.35
CA GLY A 96 3.58 -1.29 35.17
C GLY A 96 3.94 -2.41 34.21
N ARG A 97 2.94 -2.81 33.43
CA ARG A 97 3.06 -3.84 32.41
C ARG A 97 3.26 -3.19 31.04
N TYR A 98 4.27 -3.63 30.31
CA TYR A 98 4.44 -3.26 28.91
C TYR A 98 3.34 -3.91 28.05
N VAL A 99 2.66 -3.09 27.26
CA VAL A 99 1.70 -3.53 26.26
C VAL A 99 2.29 -3.25 24.88
N LYS A 100 2.18 -4.23 24.00
CA LYS A 100 2.50 -4.10 22.58
C LYS A 100 1.44 -4.85 21.78
N ASP A 101 0.78 -4.13 20.89
CA ASP A 101 -0.19 -4.69 19.96
C ASP A 101 0.15 -4.25 18.54
N THR A 102 0.07 -5.20 17.62
CA THR A 102 0.27 -4.98 16.19
C THR A 102 -1.06 -5.21 15.50
N VAL A 103 -1.55 -4.22 14.75
CA VAL A 103 -2.70 -4.38 13.86
C VAL A 103 -2.22 -4.22 12.42
N GLU A 104 -2.54 -5.20 11.58
CA GLU A 104 -2.09 -5.27 10.19
C GLU A 104 -3.27 -5.51 9.25
N ALA A 105 -3.36 -4.71 8.19
CA ALA A 105 -4.31 -4.91 7.11
C ALA A 105 -3.59 -5.39 5.84
N ILE A 106 -4.14 -6.41 5.19
CA ILE A 106 -3.64 -6.98 3.94
C ILE A 106 -4.74 -6.87 2.90
N ALA A 107 -4.46 -6.15 1.82
CA ALA A 107 -5.30 -6.10 0.64
C ALA A 107 -4.85 -7.23 -0.30
N PHE A 108 -5.73 -8.19 -0.58
CA PHE A 108 -5.43 -9.35 -1.42
C PHE A 108 -6.44 -9.40 -2.56
N PHE A 109 -5.96 -9.43 -3.80
CA PHE A 109 -6.84 -9.57 -4.96
C PHE A 109 -6.99 -11.05 -5.28
N ASP A 110 -8.12 -11.62 -4.91
CA ASP A 110 -8.41 -13.03 -5.18
C ASP A 110 -8.77 -13.25 -6.65
N GLU A 111 -8.38 -14.39 -7.20
CA GLU A 111 -8.69 -14.75 -8.58
C GLU A 111 -10.19 -14.92 -8.82
N ASP A 112 -10.95 -15.17 -7.76
CA ASP A 112 -12.39 -15.41 -7.78
C ASP A 112 -13.23 -14.11 -7.76
N GLN A 113 -12.58 -12.94 -7.64
CA GLN A 113 -13.29 -11.67 -7.59
C GLN A 113 -13.83 -11.28 -8.96
N ASN A 114 -15.07 -10.78 -8.97
CA ASN A 114 -15.67 -10.21 -10.17
C ASN A 114 -14.86 -9.00 -10.65
N VAL A 115 -14.60 -8.91 -11.95
CA VAL A 115 -13.90 -7.79 -12.61
C VAL A 115 -14.75 -7.09 -13.68
N ASP A 116 -16.07 -7.24 -13.59
CA ASP A 116 -17.00 -6.51 -14.44
C ASP A 116 -17.07 -5.05 -14.00
N THR A 117 -16.84 -4.16 -14.95
CA THR A 117 -16.90 -2.72 -14.74
C THR A 117 -18.35 -2.28 -14.51
N ASP A 118 -18.54 -1.19 -13.76
CA ASP A 118 -19.82 -0.51 -13.69
C ASP A 118 -20.40 -0.25 -15.10
N PRO A 119 -21.60 -0.78 -15.43
CA PRO A 119 -22.16 -0.68 -16.78
C PRO A 119 -22.25 0.76 -17.30
N ALA A 120 -22.59 1.73 -16.45
CA ALA A 120 -22.66 3.14 -16.84
C ALA A 120 -21.27 3.72 -17.13
N SER A 121 -20.23 3.22 -16.47
CA SER A 121 -18.84 3.64 -16.67
C SER A 121 -18.20 3.02 -17.92
N THR A 122 -18.70 1.89 -18.43
CA THR A 122 -18.16 1.24 -19.64
C THR A 122 -18.17 2.12 -20.90
N MET A 123 -19.05 3.13 -20.97
CA MET A 123 -19.11 4.05 -22.12
C MET A 123 -17.90 4.98 -22.22
N PHE A 124 -17.11 5.11 -21.16
CA PHE A 124 -15.90 5.96 -21.11
C PHE A 124 -14.63 5.20 -21.51
N PHE A 125 -14.72 3.89 -21.67
CA PHE A 125 -13.57 3.03 -21.96
C PHE A 125 -13.81 2.26 -23.26
N ASP A 126 -13.08 2.59 -24.32
CA ASP A 126 -13.06 1.78 -25.55
C ASP A 126 -12.00 0.68 -25.43
N THR A 127 -12.38 -0.40 -24.76
CA THR A 127 -11.44 -1.41 -24.26
C THR A 127 -12.08 -2.80 -24.17
N PRO A 128 -11.31 -3.90 -24.28
CA PRO A 128 -11.81 -5.23 -23.96
C PRO A 128 -12.09 -5.40 -22.45
N PHE A 129 -11.52 -4.57 -21.57
CA PHE A 129 -11.64 -4.63 -20.10
C PHE A 129 -12.99 -4.16 -19.53
N LYS A 130 -14.08 -4.21 -20.31
CA LYS A 130 -15.41 -3.78 -19.84
C LYS A 130 -16.01 -4.79 -18.87
N ASP A 131 -15.96 -6.05 -19.25
CA ASP A 131 -16.49 -7.16 -18.47
C ASP A 131 -15.75 -8.45 -18.84
N ARG A 132 -15.95 -9.49 -18.05
CA ARG A 132 -15.33 -10.80 -18.24
C ARG A 132 -15.66 -11.42 -19.59
N GLN A 133 -16.89 -11.24 -20.08
CA GLN A 133 -17.30 -11.78 -21.37
C GLN A 133 -16.54 -11.11 -22.52
N SER A 134 -16.45 -9.78 -22.49
CA SER A 134 -15.70 -8.97 -23.45
C SER A 134 -14.21 -9.32 -23.42
N LEU A 135 -13.63 -9.55 -22.25
CA LEU A 135 -12.24 -9.98 -22.11
C LEU A 135 -11.99 -11.37 -22.68
N TYR A 136 -12.88 -12.32 -22.37
CA TYR A 136 -12.83 -13.67 -22.93
C TYR A 136 -12.94 -13.64 -24.45
N ASP A 137 -13.93 -12.94 -25.00
CA ASP A 137 -14.17 -12.86 -26.44
C ASP A 137 -13.02 -12.17 -27.17
N TRP A 138 -12.46 -11.12 -26.59
CA TRP A 138 -11.25 -10.46 -27.11
C TRP A 138 -10.06 -11.42 -27.12
N GLY A 139 -9.81 -12.13 -26.03
CA GLY A 139 -8.72 -13.10 -25.93
C GLY A 139 -8.86 -14.23 -26.95
N ILE A 140 -10.06 -14.83 -27.05
CA ILE A 140 -10.37 -15.88 -28.03
C ILE A 140 -10.17 -15.37 -29.45
N LYS A 141 -10.76 -14.22 -29.80
CA LYS A 141 -10.66 -13.64 -31.15
C LYS A 141 -9.21 -13.36 -31.53
N THR A 142 -8.46 -12.72 -30.63
CA THR A 142 -7.09 -12.27 -30.89
C THR A 142 -6.15 -13.47 -31.06
N SER A 143 -6.18 -14.43 -30.14
CA SER A 143 -5.35 -15.64 -30.24
C SER A 143 -5.76 -16.54 -31.41
N LYS A 144 -7.07 -16.73 -31.67
CA LYS A 144 -7.57 -17.57 -32.76
C LYS A 144 -7.17 -17.05 -34.14
N ALA A 145 -7.16 -15.73 -34.34
CA ALA A 145 -6.74 -15.13 -35.61
C ALA A 145 -5.32 -15.57 -36.02
N VAL A 146 -4.42 -15.78 -35.05
CA VAL A 146 -3.08 -16.29 -35.29
C VAL A 146 -3.08 -17.80 -35.48
N LEU A 147 -3.85 -18.54 -34.68
CA LEU A 147 -3.92 -20.01 -34.72
C LEU A 147 -4.53 -20.56 -36.01
N ASP A 148 -5.45 -19.82 -36.63
CA ASP A 148 -6.11 -20.19 -37.88
C ASP A 148 -5.17 -20.12 -39.10
N LEU A 149 -4.01 -19.46 -38.98
CA LEU A 149 -2.99 -19.49 -40.02
C LEU A 149 -2.27 -20.85 -40.03
N PRO A 150 -1.94 -21.41 -41.21
CA PRO A 150 -1.06 -22.57 -41.30
C PRO A 150 0.32 -22.26 -40.71
N THR A 151 1.04 -23.29 -40.26
CA THR A 151 2.40 -23.11 -39.75
C THR A 151 3.38 -22.98 -40.93
N CYS A 152 4.25 -21.97 -40.90
CA CYS A 152 5.29 -21.84 -41.92
C CYS A 152 6.34 -22.95 -41.78
N ILE A 153 6.56 -23.72 -42.84
CA ILE A 153 7.59 -24.77 -42.88
C ILE A 153 8.98 -24.15 -43.07
N ASP A 154 9.08 -23.11 -43.92
CA ASP A 154 10.33 -22.46 -44.31
C ASP A 154 10.40 -21.00 -43.81
N SER A 155 10.62 -20.06 -44.74
CA SER A 155 10.70 -18.62 -44.48
C SER A 155 9.34 -18.03 -44.04
N PRO A 156 9.35 -16.96 -43.23
CA PRO A 156 8.15 -16.20 -42.91
C PRO A 156 7.43 -15.73 -44.18
N SER A 157 6.09 -15.86 -44.22
CA SER A 157 5.26 -15.38 -45.32
C SER A 157 3.99 -14.73 -44.79
N THR A 158 3.24 -14.01 -45.62
CA THR A 158 1.99 -13.36 -45.20
C THR A 158 0.86 -14.35 -44.91
N GLY A 159 0.95 -15.59 -45.41
CA GLY A 159 -0.11 -16.59 -45.36
C GLY A 159 0.08 -17.67 -44.29
N CYS A 160 1.13 -17.61 -43.46
CA CYS A 160 1.41 -18.60 -42.42
C CYS A 160 2.02 -17.95 -41.18
N VAL A 161 1.88 -18.58 -40.01
CA VAL A 161 2.53 -18.15 -38.76
C VAL A 161 3.70 -19.07 -38.44
N LYS A 162 4.78 -18.53 -37.86
CA LYS A 162 5.93 -19.32 -37.42
C LYS A 162 5.64 -20.08 -36.09
N PRO A 163 6.39 -21.16 -35.81
CA PRO A 163 6.01 -22.12 -34.76
C PRO A 163 5.96 -21.55 -33.35
N GLU A 164 6.91 -20.70 -32.93
CA GLU A 164 6.98 -20.21 -31.56
C GLU A 164 5.79 -19.28 -31.25
N THR A 165 5.45 -18.41 -32.19
CA THR A 165 4.31 -17.48 -32.10
C THR A 165 3.00 -18.27 -32.07
N LYS A 166 2.88 -19.32 -32.89
CA LYS A 166 1.71 -20.19 -32.88
C LYS A 166 1.57 -20.94 -31.55
N ALA A 167 2.67 -21.43 -30.99
CA ALA A 167 2.70 -22.12 -29.71
C ALA A 167 2.29 -21.19 -28.56
N ALA A 168 2.87 -19.98 -28.49
CA ALA A 168 2.52 -18.98 -27.47
C ALA A 168 1.02 -18.63 -27.50
N MET A 169 0.46 -18.41 -28.69
CA MET A 169 -0.97 -18.16 -28.86
C MET A 169 -1.84 -19.38 -28.54
N GLY A 170 -1.34 -20.59 -28.77
CA GLY A 170 -2.02 -21.83 -28.41
C GLY A 170 -2.15 -22.00 -26.89
N THR A 171 -1.05 -21.73 -26.17
CA THR A 171 -1.03 -21.71 -24.71
C THR A 171 -2.00 -20.69 -24.15
N TRP A 172 -1.92 -19.43 -24.60
CA TRP A 172 -2.84 -18.38 -24.15
C TRP A 172 -4.31 -18.69 -24.46
N ASN A 173 -4.62 -19.18 -25.67
CA ASN A 173 -5.98 -19.59 -26.02
C ASN A 173 -6.52 -20.69 -25.10
N THR A 174 -5.65 -21.62 -24.69
CA THR A 174 -6.00 -22.68 -23.73
C THR A 174 -6.37 -22.09 -22.37
N TRP A 175 -5.54 -21.18 -21.84
CA TRP A 175 -5.84 -20.49 -20.58
C TRP A 175 -7.17 -19.74 -20.61
N ILE A 176 -7.47 -19.02 -21.69
CA ILE A 176 -8.75 -18.31 -21.86
C ILE A 176 -9.92 -19.30 -21.84
N ARG A 177 -9.81 -20.44 -22.52
CA ARG A 177 -10.88 -21.46 -22.53
C ARG A 177 -11.08 -22.12 -21.17
N GLU A 178 -9.99 -22.40 -20.47
CA GLU A 178 -10.02 -22.96 -19.11
C GLU A 178 -10.63 -21.98 -18.10
N SER A 179 -10.42 -20.67 -18.29
CA SER A 179 -10.96 -19.65 -17.40
C SER A 179 -12.49 -19.54 -17.45
N GLY A 180 -13.07 -19.78 -18.63
CA GLY A 180 -14.45 -19.38 -18.89
C GLY A 180 -14.67 -17.89 -18.57
N THR A 181 -15.89 -17.54 -18.13
CA THR A 181 -16.26 -16.17 -17.75
C THR A 181 -16.88 -16.08 -16.36
N HIS A 182 -17.17 -17.21 -15.70
CA HIS A 182 -17.73 -17.21 -14.36
C HIS A 182 -16.66 -16.81 -13.34
N PRO A 183 -16.99 -15.97 -12.32
CA PRO A 183 -16.02 -15.55 -11.32
C PRO A 183 -15.39 -16.69 -10.53
N THR A 184 -16.13 -17.78 -10.29
CA THR A 184 -15.72 -18.82 -9.34
C THR A 184 -15.85 -20.24 -9.90
N GLU A 185 -16.30 -20.39 -11.15
CA GLU A 185 -16.51 -21.72 -11.78
C GLU A 185 -15.42 -21.93 -12.83
N HIS A 186 -14.20 -22.08 -12.36
CA HIS A 186 -13.00 -22.40 -13.14
C HIS A 186 -12.02 -23.20 -12.26
N PRO A 187 -11.01 -23.87 -12.84
CA PRO A 187 -9.94 -24.43 -12.04
C PRO A 187 -9.13 -23.33 -11.32
N ASP A 188 -8.58 -23.64 -10.15
CA ASP A 188 -7.70 -22.74 -9.41
C ASP A 188 -6.48 -22.33 -10.28
N GLY A 189 -6.12 -21.05 -10.21
CA GLY A 189 -5.07 -20.41 -10.98
C GLY A 189 -5.40 -20.17 -12.44
N LYS A 190 -6.66 -20.37 -12.86
CA LYS A 190 -7.09 -20.29 -14.26
C LYS A 190 -8.11 -19.20 -14.53
N SER A 191 -8.53 -18.43 -13.53
CA SER A 191 -9.51 -17.36 -13.74
C SER A 191 -9.03 -16.26 -14.70
N ILE A 192 -9.94 -15.40 -15.15
CA ILE A 192 -9.58 -14.21 -15.94
C ILE A 192 -8.56 -13.32 -15.20
N PRO A 193 -8.82 -12.91 -13.95
CA PRO A 193 -7.80 -12.24 -13.14
C PRO A 193 -6.44 -12.96 -13.09
N ALA A 194 -6.43 -14.30 -13.06
CA ALA A 194 -5.20 -15.08 -12.98
C ALA A 194 -4.38 -15.01 -14.28
N TRP A 195 -4.94 -15.31 -15.45
CA TRP A 195 -4.16 -15.27 -16.70
C TRP A 195 -3.84 -13.84 -17.18
N MET A 196 -4.56 -12.85 -16.64
CA MET A 196 -4.22 -11.43 -16.76
C MET A 196 -3.15 -10.98 -15.77
N HIS A 197 -2.74 -11.82 -14.82
CA HIS A 197 -1.83 -11.48 -13.73
C HIS A 197 -2.30 -10.30 -12.87
N TYR A 198 -3.61 -10.13 -12.72
CA TYR A 198 -4.22 -9.10 -11.86
C TYR A 198 -4.42 -9.60 -10.44
N SER A 199 -4.85 -10.85 -10.28
CA SER A 199 -4.97 -11.46 -8.96
C SER A 199 -3.61 -11.79 -8.36
N ASN A 200 -3.57 -11.88 -7.04
CA ASN A 200 -2.53 -12.61 -6.35
C ASN A 200 -2.74 -14.11 -6.57
N ARG A 201 -1.68 -14.91 -6.39
CA ARG A 201 -1.78 -16.36 -6.60
C ARG A 201 -2.69 -16.98 -5.55
N TYR A 202 -3.54 -17.92 -5.96
CA TYR A 202 -4.49 -18.57 -5.03
C TYR A 202 -3.80 -19.35 -3.90
N GLN A 203 -2.56 -19.81 -4.11
CA GLN A 203 -1.77 -20.47 -3.07
C GLN A 203 -1.31 -19.51 -1.96
N ASP A 204 -1.36 -18.20 -2.22
CA ASP A 204 -0.97 -17.16 -1.27
C ASP A 204 -2.17 -16.63 -0.47
N ARG A 205 -3.39 -17.20 -0.65
CA ARG A 205 -4.64 -16.79 0.00
C ARG A 205 -4.44 -16.61 1.51
N PRO A 206 -4.93 -15.51 2.10
CA PRO A 206 -4.81 -15.28 3.53
C PRO A 206 -5.62 -16.31 4.35
N GLY A 207 -5.17 -16.57 5.58
CA GLY A 207 -5.80 -17.52 6.50
C GLY A 207 -6.08 -16.91 7.88
N GLY A 208 -6.53 -17.77 8.81
CA GLY A 208 -6.81 -17.39 10.20
C GLY A 208 -5.59 -16.86 10.97
N THR A 209 -4.38 -17.21 10.52
CA THR A 209 -3.09 -16.65 10.95
C THR A 209 -2.42 -16.01 9.75
N LYS A 210 -1.83 -14.83 9.94
CA LYS A 210 -1.10 -14.08 8.92
C LYS A 210 0.13 -14.88 8.47
N PRO A 211 0.20 -15.28 7.18
CA PRO A 211 1.39 -15.90 6.63
C PRO A 211 2.60 -14.96 6.68
N SER A 212 3.78 -15.50 7.00
CA SER A 212 5.01 -14.71 7.12
C SER A 212 5.55 -14.21 5.79
N TYR A 213 5.18 -14.83 4.66
CA TYR A 213 5.62 -14.38 3.34
C TYR A 213 5.07 -13.00 2.95
N PHE A 214 3.98 -12.54 3.57
CA PHE A 214 3.50 -11.16 3.41
C PHE A 214 4.51 -10.11 3.91
N ASP A 215 5.51 -10.51 4.70
CA ASP A 215 6.57 -9.61 5.17
C ASP A 215 7.82 -9.61 4.29
N THR A 216 7.91 -10.50 3.30
CA THR A 216 9.14 -10.71 2.53
C THR A 216 8.93 -10.82 1.02
N ASN A 217 7.69 -10.93 0.54
CA ASN A 217 7.39 -11.13 -0.87
C ASN A 217 6.25 -10.22 -1.35
N ASP A 218 6.59 -9.23 -2.15
CA ASP A 218 5.65 -8.23 -2.66
C ASP A 218 4.75 -8.71 -3.78
N SER A 219 4.91 -9.95 -4.25
CA SER A 219 3.96 -10.54 -5.21
C SER A 219 2.72 -11.15 -4.56
N THR A 220 2.67 -11.22 -3.22
CA THR A 220 1.67 -11.99 -2.47
C THR A 220 0.47 -11.18 -1.98
N TYR A 221 0.48 -9.86 -2.14
CA TYR A 221 -0.61 -8.96 -1.74
C TYR A 221 -0.74 -7.78 -2.74
N LYS A 222 -1.58 -6.78 -2.46
CA LYS A 222 -1.70 -5.52 -3.22
C LYS A 222 -1.24 -4.31 -2.41
N ILE A 223 -1.70 -4.21 -1.17
CA ILE A 223 -1.28 -3.20 -0.18
C ILE A 223 -1.19 -3.88 1.18
N LYS A 224 -0.18 -3.51 1.96
CA LYS A 224 -0.09 -3.84 3.37
C LYS A 224 0.06 -2.56 4.18
N SER A 225 -0.67 -2.45 5.28
CA SER A 225 -0.53 -1.39 6.26
C SER A 225 -0.47 -1.98 7.66
N LYS A 226 0.35 -1.38 8.53
CA LYS A 226 0.66 -1.87 9.86
C LYS A 226 0.74 -0.71 10.84
N ALA A 227 0.17 -0.93 12.02
CA ALA A 227 0.33 -0.06 13.18
C ALA A 227 0.74 -0.91 14.39
N THR A 228 1.90 -0.62 14.95
CA THR A 228 2.40 -1.24 16.18
C THR A 228 2.29 -0.25 17.32
N VAL A 229 1.29 -0.44 18.17
CA VAL A 229 1.06 0.38 19.37
C VAL A 229 1.85 -0.20 20.53
N SER A 230 2.49 0.65 21.33
CA SER A 230 3.04 0.23 22.61
C SER A 230 2.93 1.29 23.69
N TYR A 231 2.84 0.86 24.94
CA TYR A 231 2.75 1.72 26.12
C TYR A 231 2.99 0.91 27.41
N ILE A 232 3.04 1.60 28.55
CA ILE A 232 3.08 0.99 29.88
C ILE A 232 1.72 1.20 30.54
N ALA A 233 1.06 0.12 30.93
CA ALA A 233 -0.15 0.14 31.73
C ALA A 233 0.21 0.02 33.22
N ALA A 234 -0.24 0.95 34.05
CA ALA A 234 -0.15 0.86 35.49
C ALA A 234 -1.05 -0.27 36.04
N ASP A 235 -0.89 -0.60 37.32
CA ASP A 235 -1.61 -1.69 37.97
C ASP A 235 -3.14 -1.47 38.02
N ASP A 236 -3.59 -0.22 38.00
CA ASP A 236 -5.02 0.15 37.91
C ASP A 236 -5.54 0.19 36.45
N GLY A 237 -4.70 -0.20 35.49
CA GLY A 237 -4.99 -0.19 34.06
C GLY A 237 -4.88 1.18 33.39
N THR A 238 -4.48 2.26 34.08
CA THR A 238 -4.19 3.53 33.41
C THR A 238 -2.97 3.43 32.50
N VAL A 239 -3.00 4.11 31.36
CA VAL A 239 -1.82 4.30 30.51
C VAL A 239 -0.93 5.35 31.18
N ILE A 240 0.34 5.01 31.38
CA ILE A 240 1.31 5.95 31.93
C ILE A 240 1.65 6.99 30.87
N GLU A 241 1.33 8.25 31.15
CA GLU A 241 1.53 9.36 30.22
C GLU A 241 2.98 9.48 29.72
N GLY A 242 3.11 9.64 28.40
CA GLY A 242 4.37 9.71 27.66
C GLY A 242 5.00 8.33 27.39
N SER A 243 4.36 7.24 27.78
CA SER A 243 4.79 5.88 27.42
C SER A 243 4.22 5.41 26.08
N GLU A 244 3.15 6.04 25.62
CA GLU A 244 2.49 5.73 24.36
C GLU A 244 3.40 6.00 23.16
N ASP A 245 3.39 5.04 22.24
CA ASP A 245 4.18 5.05 21.04
C ASP A 245 3.44 4.29 19.95
N VAL A 246 3.62 4.72 18.70
CA VAL A 246 3.07 4.02 17.56
C VAL A 246 4.11 4.01 16.46
N ASP A 247 4.29 2.84 15.85
CA ASP A 247 5.15 2.66 14.69
C ASP A 247 4.28 2.22 13.52
N TYR A 248 4.34 2.99 12.43
CA TYR A 248 3.55 2.74 11.23
C TYR A 248 4.46 2.25 10.12
N ASP A 249 3.97 1.25 9.39
CA ASP A 249 4.66 0.68 8.24
C ASP A 249 3.64 0.36 7.15
N SER A 250 4.03 0.55 5.89
CA SER A 250 3.20 0.18 4.75
C SER A 250 4.04 -0.14 3.54
N ARG A 251 3.47 -0.95 2.66
CA ARG A 251 4.11 -1.31 1.40
C ARG A 251 3.07 -1.51 0.31
N THR A 252 3.37 -0.96 -0.85
CA THR A 252 2.62 -1.21 -2.08
C THR A 252 3.26 -2.34 -2.84
N ALA A 253 2.46 -3.32 -3.23
CA ALA A 253 2.94 -4.56 -3.79
C ALA A 253 3.33 -4.47 -5.27
N ASP A 254 3.89 -5.56 -5.77
CA ASP A 254 4.21 -5.71 -7.18
C ASP A 254 2.97 -6.00 -8.02
N THR A 255 2.99 -5.51 -9.26
CA THR A 255 2.10 -5.94 -10.33
C THR A 255 2.94 -6.67 -11.37
N HIS A 256 2.32 -7.54 -12.16
CA HIS A 256 3.00 -8.33 -13.18
C HIS A 256 2.38 -8.08 -14.54
N LEU A 257 3.21 -8.03 -15.57
CA LEU A 257 2.71 -8.15 -16.94
C LEU A 257 2.14 -9.57 -17.14
N PRO A 258 1.08 -9.74 -17.95
CA PRO A 258 0.56 -11.06 -18.26
C PRO A 258 1.61 -11.92 -18.97
N ASP A 259 1.67 -13.20 -18.62
CA ASP A 259 2.63 -14.13 -19.23
C ASP A 259 2.50 -14.17 -20.76
N PHE A 260 1.27 -14.13 -21.29
CA PHE A 260 1.07 -14.15 -22.74
C PHE A 260 1.68 -12.92 -23.45
N VAL A 261 1.78 -11.78 -22.77
CA VAL A 261 2.43 -10.57 -23.32
C VAL A 261 3.93 -10.80 -23.41
N MET A 262 4.54 -11.25 -22.30
CA MET A 262 5.97 -11.53 -22.23
C MET A 262 6.38 -12.66 -23.19
N ASP A 263 5.57 -13.70 -23.30
CA ASP A 263 5.81 -14.82 -24.20
C ASP A 263 5.60 -14.43 -25.66
N THR A 264 4.66 -13.53 -25.96
CA THR A 264 4.53 -12.95 -27.31
C THR A 264 5.79 -12.19 -27.70
N PHE A 265 6.34 -11.36 -26.82
CA PHE A 265 7.60 -10.66 -27.11
C PHE A 265 8.74 -11.62 -27.44
N LYS A 266 8.91 -12.68 -26.64
CA LYS A 266 9.94 -13.72 -26.86
C LYS A 266 9.70 -14.48 -28.17
N ALA A 267 8.46 -14.91 -28.42
CA ALA A 267 8.11 -15.68 -29.61
C ALA A 267 8.32 -14.88 -30.90
N ILE A 268 7.92 -13.61 -30.91
CA ILE A 268 8.11 -12.71 -32.04
C ILE A 268 9.60 -12.47 -32.34
N GLN A 269 10.43 -12.35 -31.29
CA GLN A 269 11.88 -12.25 -31.48
C GLN A 269 12.46 -13.50 -32.13
N ARG A 270 12.08 -14.69 -31.65
CA ARG A 270 12.59 -15.97 -32.19
C ARG A 270 12.17 -16.21 -33.63
N ASP A 271 10.91 -15.92 -33.94
CA ASP A 271 10.34 -16.26 -35.24
C ASP A 271 10.63 -15.24 -36.34
N TYR A 272 10.68 -13.95 -35.98
CA TYR A 272 10.75 -12.85 -36.95
C TYR A 272 11.98 -11.95 -36.78
N GLY A 273 12.83 -12.21 -35.78
CA GLY A 273 14.02 -11.41 -35.50
C GLY A 273 13.73 -10.02 -34.94
N ILE A 274 12.50 -9.75 -34.52
CA ILE A 274 12.09 -8.44 -33.99
C ILE A 274 12.42 -8.41 -32.49
N ALA A 275 13.45 -7.65 -32.12
CA ALA A 275 13.84 -7.48 -30.72
C ALA A 275 12.67 -6.95 -29.86
N PRO A 276 12.48 -7.47 -28.63
CA PRO A 276 11.43 -7.02 -27.72
C PRO A 276 11.60 -5.53 -27.36
N PRO A 277 10.53 -4.84 -26.93
CA PRO A 277 10.63 -3.47 -26.44
C PRO A 277 11.45 -3.41 -25.14
N ASP A 278 12.15 -2.30 -24.89
CA ASP A 278 12.76 -2.04 -23.58
C ASP A 278 11.68 -1.51 -22.61
N LEU A 279 11.32 -2.35 -21.63
CA LEU A 279 10.29 -2.09 -20.63
C LEU A 279 10.89 -1.62 -19.30
N ASN A 280 12.21 -1.64 -19.14
CA ASN A 280 12.83 -1.15 -17.91
C ASN A 280 12.63 0.36 -17.81
N TYR A 281 12.16 0.81 -16.65
CA TYR A 281 11.89 2.22 -16.37
C TYR A 281 12.37 2.61 -14.98
N SER A 282 12.55 3.91 -14.77
CA SER A 282 12.86 4.47 -13.46
C SER A 282 11.71 5.32 -12.97
N ALA A 283 11.32 5.14 -11.72
CA ALA A 283 10.28 5.94 -11.08
C ALA A 283 10.57 6.13 -9.58
N VAL A 284 10.06 7.21 -9.03
CA VAL A 284 10.10 7.47 -7.59
C VAL A 284 9.04 6.66 -6.86
N ASP A 285 9.35 6.32 -5.61
CA ASP A 285 8.44 5.72 -4.64
C ASP A 285 7.86 4.36 -5.07
N LEU A 286 8.68 3.54 -5.75
CA LEU A 286 8.29 2.17 -6.09
C LEU A 286 8.29 1.30 -4.84
N ASN A 287 7.15 0.66 -4.57
CA ASN A 287 6.76 -0.10 -3.38
C ASN A 287 6.74 0.67 -2.03
N GLU A 288 7.62 1.64 -1.83
CA GLU A 288 7.74 2.45 -0.60
C GLU A 288 7.79 3.94 -0.93
N HIS A 289 7.20 4.78 -0.07
CA HIS A 289 7.25 6.23 -0.22
C HIS A 289 8.47 6.78 0.53
N ASP A 290 9.64 6.63 -0.07
CA ASP A 290 10.94 6.99 0.52
C ASP A 290 11.70 8.08 -0.27
N GLY A 291 11.10 8.60 -1.33
CA GLY A 291 11.66 9.61 -2.22
C GLY A 291 12.73 9.06 -3.17
N ARG A 292 13.01 7.75 -3.16
CA ARG A 292 14.05 7.16 -3.99
C ARG A 292 13.53 6.82 -5.38
N THR A 293 14.37 7.10 -6.38
CA THR A 293 14.16 6.60 -7.75
C THR A 293 14.74 5.19 -7.87
N VAL A 294 13.90 4.23 -8.23
CA VAL A 294 14.29 2.84 -8.49
C VAL A 294 14.17 2.55 -9.98
N THR A 295 15.14 1.83 -10.54
CA THR A 295 15.08 1.33 -11.92
C THR A 295 14.67 -0.13 -11.91
N THR A 296 13.67 -0.48 -12.72
CA THR A 296 13.12 -1.82 -12.79
C THR A 296 13.94 -2.74 -13.71
N ASP A 297 13.74 -4.04 -13.55
CA ASP A 297 14.24 -5.11 -14.41
C ASP A 297 13.12 -5.81 -15.20
N THR A 298 12.02 -5.07 -15.46
CA THR A 298 10.76 -5.51 -16.05
C THR A 298 10.93 -6.37 -17.31
N ASN A 299 11.93 -6.10 -18.16
CA ASN A 299 12.20 -6.95 -19.32
C ASN A 299 12.47 -8.42 -18.98
N THR A 300 13.12 -8.66 -17.86
CA THR A 300 13.54 -9.99 -17.42
C THR A 300 12.54 -10.61 -16.45
N SER A 301 12.01 -9.82 -15.53
CA SER A 301 11.15 -10.29 -14.45
C SER A 301 9.67 -10.27 -14.82
N GLY A 302 9.24 -9.39 -15.74
CA GLY A 302 7.83 -9.07 -15.95
C GLY A 302 7.21 -8.25 -14.82
N ILE A 303 7.98 -7.93 -13.79
CA ILE A 303 7.54 -7.20 -12.60
C ILE A 303 7.47 -5.71 -12.92
N ILE A 304 6.34 -5.12 -12.56
CA ILE A 304 6.08 -3.69 -12.58
C ILE A 304 5.67 -3.27 -11.16
N PRO A 305 6.61 -2.76 -10.35
CA PRO A 305 6.33 -2.38 -8.96
C PRO A 305 5.25 -1.30 -8.89
N GLY A 306 4.31 -1.44 -7.95
CA GLY A 306 3.35 -0.40 -7.66
C GLY A 306 4.01 0.83 -7.05
N ARG A 307 3.35 1.99 -7.10
CA ARG A 307 3.83 3.21 -6.45
C ARG A 307 3.14 3.39 -5.11
N ALA A 308 3.92 3.53 -4.05
CA ALA A 308 3.40 3.96 -2.75
C ALA A 308 3.18 5.48 -2.77
N TYR A 309 2.00 5.90 -2.31
CA TYR A 309 1.71 7.31 -2.11
C TYR A 309 2.04 7.73 -0.69
N ALA A 310 2.18 9.04 -0.48
CA ALA A 310 2.50 9.63 0.81
C ALA A 310 1.49 9.16 1.89
N PRO A 311 1.92 8.36 2.88
CA PRO A 311 1.04 7.89 3.93
C PRO A 311 0.81 9.01 4.96
N VAL A 312 -0.23 8.86 5.79
CA VAL A 312 -0.55 9.79 6.87
C VAL A 312 -0.70 9.03 8.17
N GLY A 313 0.20 9.28 9.12
CA GLY A 313 0.16 8.70 10.45
C GLY A 313 -0.06 9.76 11.53
N HIS A 314 -0.97 9.50 12.45
CA HIS A 314 -1.19 10.36 13.62
C HIS A 314 -0.31 9.93 14.77
N LYS A 315 0.17 10.91 15.55
CA LYS A 315 0.82 10.61 16.85
C LYS A 315 -0.13 9.81 17.74
N PRO A 316 0.40 8.90 18.58
CA PRO A 316 -0.42 8.21 19.56
C PRO A 316 -1.05 9.21 20.53
N GLY A 317 -2.27 8.92 20.96
CA GLY A 317 -2.99 9.71 21.97
C GLY A 317 -3.64 8.79 23.00
N ILE A 318 -3.59 9.19 24.27
CA ILE A 318 -4.28 8.47 25.34
C ILE A 318 -5.78 8.74 25.24
N THR A 319 -6.57 7.66 25.27
CA THR A 319 -8.03 7.74 25.21
C THR A 319 -8.69 6.93 26.31
N ASN A 320 -9.96 7.22 26.55
CA ASN A 320 -10.85 6.30 27.26
C ASN A 320 -11.21 5.10 26.38
N THR A 321 -12.01 4.18 26.91
CA THR A 321 -12.43 2.95 26.20
C THR A 321 -13.38 3.18 25.04
N SER A 322 -13.95 4.38 24.90
CA SER A 322 -14.77 4.79 23.74
C SER A 322 -13.93 5.46 22.64
N GLY A 323 -12.65 5.75 22.90
CA GLY A 323 -11.73 6.37 21.93
C GLY A 323 -11.70 7.90 21.93
N TYR A 324 -12.26 8.54 22.95
CA TYR A 324 -12.10 9.99 23.17
C TYR A 324 -10.85 10.28 23.99
N ALA A 325 -10.16 11.38 23.68
CA ALA A 325 -8.99 11.83 24.43
C ALA A 325 -9.26 11.86 25.94
N ALA A 326 -8.35 11.28 26.72
CA ALA A 326 -8.50 11.16 28.16
C ALA A 326 -7.15 11.30 28.85
N SER A 327 -7.19 11.60 30.15
CA SER A 327 -6.01 11.70 31.01
C SER A 327 -6.31 11.13 32.39
N GLY A 328 -5.27 10.91 33.19
CA GLY A 328 -5.41 10.38 34.54
C GLY A 328 -6.14 9.03 34.58
N ALA A 329 -7.11 8.90 35.49
CA ALA A 329 -7.82 7.65 35.75
C ALA A 329 -8.59 7.09 34.54
N ASP A 330 -9.02 7.96 33.61
CA ASP A 330 -9.84 7.58 32.45
C ASP A 330 -9.01 7.18 31.22
N GLY A 331 -7.71 7.49 31.21
CA GLY A 331 -6.80 7.13 30.14
C GLY A 331 -6.45 5.64 30.17
N LYS A 332 -7.23 4.80 29.48
CA LYS A 332 -7.10 3.33 29.49
C LYS A 332 -6.60 2.74 28.19
N CYS A 333 -6.52 3.53 27.12
CA CYS A 333 -6.16 3.06 25.79
C CYS A 333 -5.24 4.05 25.07
N VAL A 334 -4.60 3.58 24.01
CA VAL A 334 -3.79 4.38 23.08
C VAL A 334 -4.39 4.27 21.68
N ALA A 335 -4.67 5.42 21.07
CA ALA A 335 -5.19 5.51 19.71
C ALA A 335 -4.08 5.42 18.65
N ALA A 336 -4.42 4.80 17.53
CA ALA A 336 -3.62 4.73 16.33
C ALA A 336 -4.50 5.03 15.11
N THR A 337 -4.03 5.94 14.25
CA THR A 337 -4.68 6.30 13.00
C THR A 337 -3.63 6.39 11.90
N TYR A 338 -3.77 5.56 10.86
CA TYR A 338 -2.81 5.45 9.78
C TYR A 338 -3.49 5.18 8.44
N THR A 339 -3.23 6.04 7.47
CA THR A 339 -3.74 5.92 6.10
C THR A 339 -2.58 5.71 5.16
N ALA A 340 -2.62 4.62 4.39
CA ALA A 340 -1.58 4.27 3.45
C ALA A 340 -2.17 3.56 2.23
N GLY A 341 -1.35 3.47 1.19
CA GLY A 341 -1.72 2.80 -0.06
C GLY A 341 -0.97 3.37 -1.24
N GLY A 342 -1.51 3.14 -2.43
CA GLY A 342 -0.78 3.43 -3.64
C GLY A 342 -1.55 3.10 -4.91
N SER A 343 -0.80 2.90 -5.98
CA SER A 343 -1.32 2.42 -7.26
C SER A 343 -0.62 1.14 -7.70
N ILE A 344 -1.32 0.36 -8.51
CA ILE A 344 -0.73 -0.78 -9.22
C ILE A 344 0.36 -0.31 -10.18
N GLY A 345 1.32 -1.18 -10.50
CA GLY A 345 2.54 -0.82 -11.23
C GLY A 345 2.35 -0.31 -12.65
N TYR A 346 1.19 -0.58 -13.26
CA TYR A 346 0.88 -0.01 -14.56
C TYR A 346 0.86 1.53 -14.55
N ARG A 347 0.37 2.17 -13.48
CA ARG A 347 0.37 3.65 -13.43
C ARG A 347 1.77 4.25 -13.46
N PRO A 348 2.69 3.94 -12.53
CA PRO A 348 4.03 4.49 -12.60
C PRO A 348 4.76 4.10 -13.90
N MET A 349 4.56 2.89 -14.43
CA MET A 349 5.11 2.49 -15.73
C MET A 349 4.59 3.36 -16.87
N LEU A 350 3.28 3.55 -17.00
CA LEU A 350 2.64 4.35 -18.04
C LEU A 350 2.82 5.86 -17.83
N GLY A 351 3.23 6.27 -16.63
CA GLY A 351 3.72 7.62 -16.33
C GLY A 351 5.07 7.92 -16.96
N VAL A 352 5.81 6.90 -17.43
CA VAL A 352 7.09 7.05 -18.11
C VAL A 352 6.88 6.89 -19.62
N SER A 353 6.95 8.00 -20.36
CA SER A 353 6.70 8.04 -21.82
C SER A 353 7.58 7.08 -22.63
N LYS A 354 8.77 6.74 -22.13
CA LYS A 354 9.67 5.75 -22.74
C LYS A 354 8.94 4.42 -23.01
N VAL A 355 8.21 3.89 -22.04
CA VAL A 355 7.61 2.55 -22.16
C VAL A 355 6.58 2.50 -23.28
N ASP A 356 5.68 3.49 -23.35
CA ASP A 356 4.73 3.63 -24.46
C ASP A 356 5.48 3.68 -25.81
N SER A 357 6.49 4.55 -25.91
CA SER A 357 7.25 4.75 -27.14
C SER A 357 8.00 3.50 -27.61
N GLU A 358 8.55 2.71 -26.69
CA GLU A 358 9.28 1.47 -26.98
C GLU A 358 8.36 0.38 -27.51
N VAL A 359 7.17 0.21 -26.92
CA VAL A 359 6.18 -0.77 -27.41
C VAL A 359 5.55 -0.31 -28.73
N ALA A 360 5.31 1.00 -28.89
CA ALA A 360 4.87 1.58 -30.15
C ALA A 360 5.92 1.40 -31.27
N ALA A 361 7.21 1.53 -30.95
CA ALA A 361 8.29 1.25 -31.89
C ALA A 361 8.37 -0.25 -32.21
N TRP A 362 8.26 -1.11 -31.21
CA TRP A 362 8.24 -2.57 -31.37
C TRP A 362 7.15 -3.04 -32.35
N ARG A 363 5.91 -2.58 -32.18
CA ARG A 363 4.84 -2.93 -33.12
C ARG A 363 5.13 -2.40 -34.54
N GLY A 364 5.75 -1.23 -34.65
CA GLY A 364 6.15 -0.62 -35.93
C GLY A 364 7.21 -1.44 -36.68
N ARG A 365 8.10 -2.13 -35.96
CA ARG A 365 9.13 -2.99 -36.55
C ARG A 365 8.57 -4.15 -37.37
N ALA A 366 7.33 -4.57 -37.13
CA ALA A 366 6.67 -5.60 -37.95
C ALA A 366 6.38 -5.17 -39.40
N SER A 367 6.46 -3.86 -39.68
CA SER A 367 6.33 -3.29 -41.01
C SER A 367 7.67 -2.84 -41.62
N THR A 368 8.70 -2.63 -40.80
CA THR A 368 9.98 -2.02 -41.23
C THR A 368 11.20 -2.94 -41.13
N SER A 369 11.10 -4.09 -40.47
CA SER A 369 12.23 -5.01 -40.22
C SER A 369 12.73 -5.79 -41.45
N GLY A 370 12.09 -5.64 -42.61
CA GLY A 370 12.41 -6.43 -43.81
C GLY A 370 11.92 -7.88 -43.76
N THR A 371 11.61 -8.42 -42.58
CA THR A 371 10.95 -9.71 -42.38
C THR A 371 9.46 -9.61 -42.66
N VAL A 372 8.90 -10.61 -43.36
CA VAL A 372 7.46 -10.70 -43.62
C VAL A 372 6.74 -11.17 -42.35
N VAL A 373 5.92 -10.29 -41.76
CA VAL A 373 5.07 -10.62 -40.61
C VAL A 373 3.60 -10.70 -41.07
N PRO A 374 2.86 -11.79 -40.78
CA PRO A 374 1.45 -11.92 -41.15
C PRO A 374 0.57 -10.85 -40.52
N GLN A 375 -0.53 -10.52 -41.18
CA GLN A 375 -1.45 -9.48 -40.68
C GLN A 375 -2.05 -9.83 -39.32
N ALA A 376 -2.39 -11.11 -39.07
CA ALA A 376 -2.91 -11.54 -37.77
C ALA A 376 -1.91 -11.31 -36.63
N VAL A 377 -0.62 -11.52 -36.89
CA VAL A 377 0.46 -11.28 -35.92
C VAL A 377 0.65 -9.78 -35.69
N ARG A 378 0.61 -8.96 -36.75
CA ARG A 378 0.64 -7.48 -36.61
C ARG A 378 -0.54 -6.97 -35.80
N SER A 379 -1.73 -7.52 -36.00
CA SER A 379 -2.92 -7.19 -35.23
C SER A 379 -2.75 -7.56 -33.76
N LEU A 380 -2.25 -8.77 -33.44
CA LEU A 380 -1.91 -9.16 -32.06
C LEU A 380 -0.97 -8.15 -31.39
N MET A 381 0.10 -7.75 -32.06
CA MET A 381 1.03 -6.73 -31.52
C MET A 381 0.33 -5.39 -31.25
N GLY A 382 -0.61 -5.01 -32.13
CA GLY A 382 -1.44 -3.83 -31.96
C GLY A 382 -2.41 -3.92 -30.76
N GLU A 383 -3.04 -5.07 -30.58
CA GLU A 383 -3.94 -5.35 -29.45
C GLU A 383 -3.19 -5.29 -28.12
N ILE A 384 -2.01 -5.91 -28.02
CA ILE A 384 -1.15 -5.84 -26.82
C ILE A 384 -0.79 -4.38 -26.51
N TYR A 385 -0.33 -3.63 -27.51
CA TYR A 385 0.00 -2.22 -27.32
C TYR A 385 -1.20 -1.41 -26.82
N ASN A 386 -2.36 -1.53 -27.47
CA ASN A 386 -3.55 -0.76 -27.12
C ASN A 386 -4.07 -1.12 -25.71
N ALA A 387 -4.07 -2.40 -25.35
CA ALA A 387 -4.60 -2.87 -24.08
C ALA A 387 -3.73 -2.48 -22.87
N PHE A 388 -2.40 -2.54 -23.00
CA PHE A 388 -1.49 -2.47 -21.83
C PHE A 388 -0.53 -1.27 -21.82
N PHE A 389 -0.22 -0.68 -22.98
CA PHE A 389 0.92 0.25 -23.09
C PHE A 389 0.59 1.62 -23.67
N LYS A 390 -0.44 1.70 -24.52
CA LYS A 390 -0.86 2.97 -25.15
C LYS A 390 -1.35 3.93 -24.07
N THR A 391 -0.76 5.12 -23.99
CA THR A 391 -1.23 6.16 -23.07
C THR A 391 -2.36 7.00 -23.68
N GLY A 392 -3.05 7.78 -22.84
CA GLY A 392 -4.11 8.70 -23.24
C GLY A 392 -5.52 8.12 -23.17
N VAL A 393 -6.52 8.96 -23.49
CA VAL A 393 -7.95 8.67 -23.27
C VAL A 393 -8.53 7.52 -24.10
N THR A 394 -7.85 7.12 -25.17
CA THR A 394 -8.20 5.94 -26.00
C THR A 394 -7.17 4.80 -25.85
N GLY A 395 -6.36 4.88 -24.80
CA GLY A 395 -5.28 3.94 -24.51
C GLY A 395 -5.68 2.91 -23.45
N SER A 396 -4.67 2.34 -22.82
CA SER A 396 -4.82 1.40 -21.72
C SER A 396 -5.59 2.03 -20.55
N ILE A 397 -6.58 1.30 -20.04
CA ILE A 397 -7.35 1.73 -18.87
C ILE A 397 -6.51 1.86 -17.61
N PHE A 398 -5.34 1.21 -17.56
CA PHE A 398 -4.47 1.28 -16.38
C PHE A 398 -3.82 2.63 -16.20
N THR A 399 -3.84 3.50 -17.22
CA THR A 399 -3.44 4.91 -17.06
C THR A 399 -4.29 5.63 -16.02
N GLN A 400 -5.53 5.17 -15.84
CA GLN A 400 -6.54 5.78 -15.00
C GLN A 400 -6.85 4.96 -13.75
N SER A 401 -6.21 3.81 -13.49
CA SER A 401 -6.60 2.92 -12.39
C SER A 401 -6.70 3.66 -11.04
N PRO A 402 -7.76 3.47 -10.24
CA PRO A 402 -7.88 4.20 -8.99
C PRO A 402 -6.84 3.76 -7.95
N PRO A 403 -6.57 4.59 -6.93
CA PRO A 403 -5.75 4.20 -5.79
C PRO A 403 -6.37 3.03 -5.01
N ILE A 404 -5.53 2.12 -4.54
CA ILE A 404 -5.89 1.12 -3.53
C ILE A 404 -5.37 1.65 -2.19
N TRP A 405 -6.24 1.72 -1.18
CA TRP A 405 -5.89 2.30 0.11
C TRP A 405 -6.50 1.58 1.29
N GLN A 406 -5.86 1.77 2.44
CA GLN A 406 -6.28 1.28 3.75
C GLN A 406 -6.14 2.42 4.76
N GLU A 407 -7.09 2.51 5.68
CA GLU A 407 -7.01 3.37 6.84
C GLU A 407 -7.29 2.54 8.09
N LEU A 408 -6.27 2.41 8.94
CA LEU A 408 -6.38 1.82 10.27
C LEU A 408 -6.79 2.91 11.26
N ASN A 409 -7.85 2.68 12.04
CA ASN A 409 -8.32 3.61 13.07
C ASN A 409 -8.86 2.87 14.30
N PHE A 410 -8.02 2.68 15.32
CA PHE A 410 -8.34 1.84 16.47
C PHE A 410 -7.70 2.34 17.76
N ILE A 411 -8.11 1.73 18.88
CA ILE A 411 -7.47 1.92 20.19
C ILE A 411 -6.99 0.56 20.72
N SER A 412 -5.76 0.50 21.24
CA SER A 412 -5.25 -0.62 22.05
C SER A 412 -5.41 -0.27 23.52
N CYS A 413 -6.09 -1.13 24.28
CA CYS A 413 -6.46 -0.86 25.66
C CYS A 413 -5.74 -1.78 26.66
N SER A 414 -5.51 -1.25 27.86
CA SER A 414 -4.76 -1.93 28.92
C SER A 414 -5.40 -3.23 29.40
N ASP A 415 -6.67 -3.46 29.10
CA ASP A 415 -7.39 -4.70 29.33
C ASP A 415 -7.12 -5.79 28.27
N GLY A 416 -6.23 -5.50 27.31
CA GLY A 416 -5.80 -6.43 26.29
C GLY A 416 -6.77 -6.56 25.11
N LYS A 417 -7.68 -5.60 24.90
CA LYS A 417 -8.55 -5.59 23.71
C LYS A 417 -8.18 -4.47 22.73
N ILE A 418 -8.34 -4.76 21.45
CA ILE A 418 -8.43 -3.75 20.40
C ILE A 418 -9.90 -3.36 20.23
N ARG A 419 -10.17 -2.06 20.08
CA ARG A 419 -11.51 -1.55 19.85
C ARG A 419 -11.51 -0.52 18.72
N LYS A 420 -12.69 -0.32 18.14
CA LYS A 420 -12.97 0.80 17.26
C LYS A 420 -12.78 2.11 18.03
N ARG A 421 -12.11 3.09 17.41
CA ARG A 421 -12.05 4.45 17.95
C ARG A 421 -13.40 5.14 17.71
N TYR A 422 -13.95 5.86 18.68
CA TYR A 422 -15.32 6.42 18.60
C TYR A 422 -16.37 5.31 18.47
N SER A 423 -16.36 4.36 19.40
CA SER A 423 -17.21 3.15 19.35
C SER A 423 -18.71 3.43 19.31
N GLU A 424 -19.13 4.62 19.75
CA GLU A 424 -20.51 5.10 19.71
C GLU A 424 -20.97 5.48 18.30
N ASN A 425 -20.03 5.77 17.39
CA ASN A 425 -20.34 6.04 15.99
C ASN A 425 -20.47 4.72 15.21
N SER A 426 -21.65 4.50 14.61
CA SER A 426 -21.93 3.31 13.81
C SER A 426 -21.07 3.21 12.55
N SER A 427 -20.58 4.33 12.00
CA SER A 427 -19.68 4.34 10.83
C SER A 427 -18.21 4.08 11.19
N SER A 428 -17.86 4.04 12.48
CA SER A 428 -16.51 3.71 12.90
C SER A 428 -16.22 2.22 12.69
N ALA A 429 -15.03 1.94 12.14
CA ALA A 429 -14.45 0.62 11.94
C ALA A 429 -12.94 0.69 12.16
N ILE A 430 -12.33 -0.42 12.59
CA ILE A 430 -10.87 -0.51 12.74
C ILE A 430 -10.17 -0.34 11.38
N LEU A 431 -10.76 -0.86 10.31
CA LEU A 431 -10.23 -0.77 8.96
C LEU A 431 -11.27 -0.15 8.04
N ARG A 432 -10.82 0.84 7.28
CA ARG A 432 -11.49 1.36 6.08
C ARG A 432 -10.58 1.14 4.88
N SER A 433 -11.15 1.09 3.68
CA SER A 433 -10.38 0.80 2.48
C SER A 433 -11.11 1.26 1.23
N SER A 434 -10.38 1.33 0.11
CA SER A 434 -10.98 1.43 -1.23
C SER A 434 -11.94 0.27 -1.53
N PHE A 435 -12.78 0.43 -2.57
CA PHE A 435 -13.70 -0.63 -3.02
C PHE A 435 -13.03 -1.96 -3.38
N MET A 436 -11.76 -1.94 -3.80
CA MET A 436 -10.98 -3.15 -4.09
C MET A 436 -9.64 -3.09 -3.35
N PRO A 437 -8.99 -4.25 -3.13
CA PRO A 437 -9.49 -5.61 -3.27
C PRO A 437 -10.08 -6.14 -1.94
N ASN A 438 -10.20 -7.47 -1.77
CA ASN A 438 -10.54 -8.06 -0.48
C ASN A 438 -9.56 -7.59 0.62
N GLN A 439 -10.07 -7.31 1.81
CA GLN A 439 -9.27 -6.89 2.95
C GLN A 439 -9.28 -7.94 4.05
N TYR A 440 -8.11 -8.15 4.63
CA TYR A 440 -7.88 -9.02 5.78
C TYR A 440 -7.27 -8.21 6.90
N LEU A 441 -7.65 -8.50 8.13
CA LEU A 441 -7.23 -7.74 9.29
C LEU A 441 -6.70 -8.71 10.36
N TYR A 442 -5.52 -8.39 10.88
CA TYR A 442 -4.81 -9.22 11.83
C TYR A 442 -4.45 -8.41 13.06
N ARG A 443 -4.51 -9.04 14.23
CA ARG A 443 -3.93 -8.57 15.48
C ARG A 443 -2.85 -9.55 15.92
N ASN A 444 -1.61 -9.08 16.07
CA ASN A 444 -0.47 -9.90 16.48
C ASN A 444 -0.33 -11.20 15.63
N GLY A 445 -0.67 -11.11 14.34
CA GLY A 445 -0.63 -12.24 13.42
C GLY A 445 -1.88 -13.12 13.38
N GLU A 446 -2.89 -12.87 14.20
CA GLU A 446 -4.15 -13.65 14.20
C GLU A 446 -5.31 -12.83 13.63
N SER A 447 -6.19 -13.47 12.86
CA SER A 447 -7.30 -12.79 12.17
C SER A 447 -8.30 -12.16 13.15
N MET A 448 -8.74 -10.95 12.81
CA MET A 448 -9.58 -10.09 13.63
C MET A 448 -10.68 -9.45 12.78
N LYS A 449 -11.86 -9.23 13.36
CA LYS A 449 -13.00 -8.53 12.76
C LYS A 449 -12.80 -7.00 12.80
N LEU A 450 -13.63 -6.27 12.04
CA LEU A 450 -13.64 -4.80 12.03
C LEU A 450 -13.98 -4.14 13.38
N ASP A 451 -14.54 -4.89 14.33
CA ASP A 451 -14.86 -4.44 15.68
C ASP A 451 -13.79 -4.75 16.75
N GLY A 452 -12.75 -5.51 16.38
CA GLY A 452 -11.65 -5.91 17.26
C GLY A 452 -11.77 -7.33 17.82
N GLY A 453 -12.87 -8.04 17.52
CA GLY A 453 -13.04 -9.43 17.93
C GLY A 453 -12.16 -10.39 17.12
N MET A 454 -11.48 -11.32 17.77
CA MET A 454 -10.72 -12.39 17.10
C MET A 454 -11.66 -13.37 16.39
N VAL A 455 -11.27 -13.90 15.22
CA VAL A 455 -12.18 -14.73 14.39
C VAL A 455 -11.57 -16.01 13.80
N MET A 456 -10.25 -16.21 13.83
CA MET A 456 -9.57 -17.41 13.29
C MET A 456 -10.12 -17.88 11.94
N SER A 457 -10.37 -16.93 11.03
CA SER A 457 -11.06 -17.15 9.75
C SER A 457 -10.16 -16.83 8.56
N SER A 458 -10.37 -17.55 7.47
CA SER A 458 -9.79 -17.26 6.14
C SER A 458 -10.69 -16.34 5.29
N GLU A 459 -11.84 -15.92 5.81
CA GLU A 459 -12.73 -15.01 5.11
C GLU A 459 -12.23 -13.56 5.22
N PRO A 460 -12.35 -12.75 4.16
CA PRO A 460 -12.02 -11.33 4.23
C PRO A 460 -12.98 -10.60 5.18
N VAL A 461 -12.48 -9.56 5.84
CA VAL A 461 -13.32 -8.67 6.67
C VAL A 461 -14.09 -7.65 5.84
N ILE A 462 -13.61 -7.38 4.62
CA ILE A 462 -14.26 -6.55 3.59
C ILE A 462 -14.05 -7.27 2.25
N THR A 463 -15.14 -7.64 1.58
CA THR A 463 -15.08 -8.18 0.22
C THR A 463 -14.91 -7.05 -0.78
N GLY A 464 -14.01 -7.20 -1.73
CA GLY A 464 -13.81 -6.20 -2.78
C GLY A 464 -14.92 -6.20 -3.82
N ASP A 465 -15.26 -5.02 -4.31
CA ASP A 465 -16.29 -4.72 -5.30
C ASP A 465 -15.68 -3.96 -6.48
N PHE A 466 -15.33 -4.69 -7.54
CA PHE A 466 -14.75 -4.10 -8.73
C PHE A 466 -15.72 -3.20 -9.50
N GLN A 467 -17.03 -3.49 -9.42
CA GLN A 467 -18.03 -2.68 -10.08
C GLN A 467 -18.00 -1.26 -9.49
N SER A 468 -18.02 -1.14 -8.16
CA SER A 468 -17.88 0.17 -7.50
C SER A 468 -16.49 0.78 -7.68
N PHE A 469 -15.44 -0.04 -7.69
CA PHE A 469 -14.06 0.41 -7.95
C PHE A 469 -13.81 0.94 -9.37
N SER A 470 -14.70 0.67 -10.32
CA SER A 470 -14.56 1.11 -11.71
C SER A 470 -15.46 2.29 -12.07
N ARG A 471 -16.23 2.80 -11.10
CA ARG A 471 -17.14 3.94 -11.30
C ARG A 471 -16.39 5.22 -11.64
N VAL A 472 -16.91 5.96 -12.62
CA VAL A 472 -16.42 7.31 -12.95
C VAL A 472 -17.39 8.41 -12.49
N ALA A 473 -16.85 9.55 -12.07
CA ALA A 473 -17.61 10.64 -11.46
C ALA A 473 -18.68 11.25 -12.39
N ALA A 474 -18.46 11.21 -13.70
CA ALA A 474 -19.36 11.78 -14.70
C ALA A 474 -20.78 11.19 -14.66
N VAL A 475 -20.93 9.94 -14.19
CA VAL A 475 -22.24 9.24 -14.11
C VAL A 475 -22.61 8.79 -12.70
N ASN A 476 -21.64 8.71 -11.78
CA ASN A 476 -21.85 8.21 -10.41
C ASN A 476 -21.68 9.28 -9.31
N GLY A 477 -21.39 10.54 -9.68
CA GLY A 477 -21.17 11.62 -8.72
C GLY A 477 -19.98 11.34 -7.79
N ASN A 478 -20.19 11.46 -6.49
CA ASN A 478 -19.12 11.28 -5.48
C ASN A 478 -18.92 9.81 -5.03
N ASP A 479 -19.83 8.89 -5.37
CA ASP A 479 -19.73 7.47 -5.01
C ASP A 479 -18.83 6.70 -6.00
N THR A 480 -17.57 7.12 -6.04
CA THR A 480 -16.54 6.65 -6.96
C THR A 480 -15.21 6.57 -6.23
N PRO A 481 -14.23 5.77 -6.69
CA PRO A 481 -12.90 5.74 -6.06
C PRO A 481 -12.09 7.03 -6.26
N TYR A 482 -12.57 7.95 -7.10
CA TYR A 482 -11.95 9.26 -7.35
C TYR A 482 -12.59 10.40 -6.53
N GLY A 483 -13.70 10.12 -5.85
CA GLY A 483 -14.40 11.10 -5.01
C GLY A 483 -13.63 11.53 -3.76
N TYR A 484 -14.30 12.29 -2.92
CA TYR A 484 -13.78 12.65 -1.60
C TYR A 484 -13.94 11.48 -0.63
N CYS A 485 -12.85 11.13 0.05
CA CYS A 485 -12.97 10.27 1.22
C CYS A 485 -13.21 11.13 2.48
N ASP A 486 -14.24 10.74 3.24
CA ASP A 486 -14.66 11.31 4.51
C ASP A 486 -15.31 10.22 5.42
N GLN A 487 -15.81 10.56 6.60
CA GLN A 487 -16.37 9.58 7.56
C GLN A 487 -17.64 8.84 7.08
N LEU A 488 -18.31 9.36 6.05
CA LEU A 488 -19.58 8.83 5.52
C LEU A 488 -19.40 8.15 4.17
N SER A 489 -18.32 8.45 3.45
CA SER A 489 -17.99 7.88 2.14
C SER A 489 -17.81 6.36 2.15
N GLY A 490 -17.60 5.74 3.32
CA GLY A 490 -17.32 4.31 3.42
C GLY A 490 -16.03 3.96 2.68
N HIS A 491 -16.19 3.30 1.53
CA HIS A 491 -15.15 2.89 0.59
C HIS A 491 -14.91 3.88 -0.56
N GLY A 492 -15.79 4.87 -0.70
CA GLY A 492 -15.74 5.90 -1.73
C GLY A 492 -14.57 6.87 -1.54
N GLY A 493 -14.10 7.38 -2.68
CA GLY A 493 -13.03 8.35 -2.78
C GLY A 493 -11.64 7.80 -2.51
N ASN A 494 -10.68 8.72 -2.45
CA ASN A 494 -9.32 8.37 -2.06
C ASN A 494 -8.64 9.45 -1.19
N PRO A 495 -7.68 9.04 -0.32
CA PRO A 495 -6.94 9.93 0.57
C PRO A 495 -6.09 11.01 -0.09
N TRP A 496 -5.79 10.90 -1.39
CA TRP A 496 -4.85 11.79 -2.08
C TRP A 496 -5.56 12.77 -3.03
N GLY A 497 -6.89 12.70 -3.11
CA GLY A 497 -7.69 13.48 -4.04
C GLY A 497 -7.30 13.27 -5.50
N ILE A 498 -6.79 12.08 -5.84
CA ILE A 498 -6.44 11.70 -7.21
C ILE A 498 -7.73 11.53 -8.01
N ASP A 499 -7.81 12.21 -9.15
CA ASP A 499 -8.95 12.20 -10.04
C ASP A 499 -8.67 11.35 -11.30
N LEU A 500 -9.72 10.98 -12.04
CA LEU A 500 -9.62 10.28 -13.32
C LEU A 500 -8.80 11.05 -14.37
N SER A 501 -8.85 12.40 -14.32
CA SER A 501 -8.11 13.28 -15.21
C SER A 501 -6.63 13.44 -14.87
N ASP A 502 -6.20 12.97 -13.70
CA ASP A 502 -4.80 13.04 -13.31
C ASP A 502 -3.94 12.07 -14.12
N GLY A 503 -2.76 12.55 -14.52
CA GLY A 503 -1.79 11.73 -15.23
C GLY A 503 -1.37 10.48 -14.41
N PRO A 504 -0.99 9.39 -15.08
CA PRO A 504 -0.59 8.15 -14.41
C PRO A 504 0.61 8.31 -13.46
N GLY A 505 1.44 9.34 -13.66
CA GLY A 505 2.57 9.69 -12.80
C GLY A 505 2.25 10.60 -11.59
N VAL A 506 0.99 10.91 -11.30
CA VAL A 506 0.60 11.75 -10.15
C VAL A 506 1.07 11.15 -8.81
N ASN A 507 1.50 12.01 -7.89
CA ASN A 507 1.88 11.65 -6.52
C ASN A 507 1.59 12.86 -5.61
N ARG A 508 0.54 12.78 -4.80
CA ARG A 508 0.05 13.89 -3.95
C ARG A 508 0.25 13.55 -2.49
N ALA A 509 0.27 14.57 -1.64
CA ALA A 509 0.20 14.37 -0.19
C ALA A 509 -1.15 13.74 0.19
N GLY A 510 -1.13 12.83 1.16
CA GLY A 510 -2.35 12.19 1.67
C GLY A 510 -3.04 13.00 2.76
N LYS A 511 -4.23 12.55 3.13
CA LYS A 511 -4.95 12.91 4.37
C LYS A 511 -5.56 11.64 4.98
N THR A 512 -6.08 11.72 6.19
CA THR A 512 -7.01 10.70 6.67
C THR A 512 -8.41 10.96 6.09
N CYS A 513 -9.12 9.88 5.81
CA CYS A 513 -10.54 9.89 5.48
C CYS A 513 -11.39 10.02 6.75
N PHE A 514 -10.84 9.70 7.92
CA PHE A 514 -11.49 9.91 9.21
C PHE A 514 -10.80 11.06 9.95
N ASP A 515 -11.33 12.28 9.81
CA ASP A 515 -10.91 13.45 10.59
C ASP A 515 -12.15 14.08 11.22
N LEU A 516 -12.21 14.14 12.56
CA LEU A 516 -13.31 14.81 13.26
C LEU A 516 -12.99 16.30 13.30
N SER A 517 -13.78 17.09 12.55
CA SER A 517 -13.63 18.53 12.33
C SER A 517 -13.67 19.45 13.57
N SER A 518 -13.56 18.92 14.79
CA SER A 518 -13.67 19.71 16.02
C SER A 518 -12.77 19.29 17.19
N GLY A 519 -11.78 18.39 17.03
CA GLY A 519 -10.92 18.03 18.16
C GLY A 519 -9.57 17.34 17.90
N ASP A 520 -9.27 16.90 16.68
CA ASP A 520 -8.08 16.08 16.39
C ASP A 520 -6.90 16.86 15.73
N SER A 521 -7.01 18.20 15.63
CA SER A 521 -6.07 19.08 14.92
C SER A 521 -4.64 19.14 15.50
N ALA A 522 -4.32 18.37 16.54
CA ALA A 522 -3.04 18.41 17.23
C ALA A 522 -2.01 17.34 16.78
N TYR A 523 -2.33 16.45 15.83
CA TYR A 523 -1.61 15.16 15.73
C TYR A 523 -1.04 14.72 14.37
N ASN A 524 -0.93 15.60 13.37
CA ASN A 524 -0.30 15.23 12.10
C ASN A 524 1.22 15.04 12.25
N VAL A 525 1.75 13.87 11.86
CA VAL A 525 3.17 13.68 11.57
C VAL A 525 3.34 13.74 10.06
N GLY A 526 4.18 14.65 9.58
CA GLY A 526 4.61 14.72 8.19
C GLY A 526 6.03 14.22 8.03
#